data_AF-A0A840ZQU1-F1
#
_entry.id   AF-A0A840ZQU1-F1
#
_cell.length_a   1.000
_cell.length_b   1.000
_cell.length_c   1.000
_cell.angle_alpha   90.00
_cell.angle_beta   90.00
_cell.angle_gamma   90.00
#
_symmetry.space_group_name_H-M   'P 1'
#
loop_
_entity.id
_entity.type
_entity.pdbx_description
1 polymer ?
#
loop_
_entity_poly.entity_id
_entity_poly.type
_entity_poly.pdbx_seq_one_letter_code
_entity_poly.pdbx_strand_id
1 'polypeptide(L)'
;METRANYVLIGAFTIGVVLAAFGFVFWLQGGSRGQASQALRIVFSGSVGGLAKGSTVSFNGIKVGEALDVRLLPQDPRRVVAVVQVDPSTPLRADTRARLDSAMLTGVSQISLSGGSADAPPLKPGSGDQMPTIFADSSDIQDMMAAAKQIAQRADDVLQRLDKVVAGNEGAITRTLANVESFSKTLAEAGPSISGLVKAVDGQRLNRVIENADTFSTALAKAGPDIEAGLHDARQLAAKLSASADRIDGVLKGAEGFLGSASGQQGAGTFSEIQKAAVSVREAGIAFRNLSENLDKRTANISTSFNRLSGSSRREVEALATDGQRTLNTLSRAARSLERDPSQVIFGGKPSLPEYNGGR
;
A
#
# COMPACT_ATOMS: atom_id res chain seq x y z
N MET A 1 -6.67 -96.22 -27.42
CA MET A 1 -6.09 -95.16 -28.28
C MET A 1 -4.72 -94.85 -27.72
N GLU A 2 -3.64 -95.29 -28.38
CA GLU A 2 -2.27 -95.03 -27.94
C GLU A 2 -1.91 -93.56 -28.20
N THR A 3 -1.90 -92.73 -27.17
CA THR A 3 -1.37 -91.37 -27.24
C THR A 3 0.16 -91.41 -27.14
N ARG A 4 0.83 -91.64 -28.26
CA ARG A 4 2.30 -91.49 -28.34
C ARG A 4 2.64 -90.01 -28.17
N ALA A 5 3.24 -89.65 -27.04
CA ALA A 5 3.73 -88.30 -26.80
C ALA A 5 4.80 -87.97 -27.84
N ASN A 6 4.57 -86.93 -28.65
CA ASN A 6 5.52 -86.50 -29.66
C ASN A 6 6.57 -85.58 -29.01
N TYR A 7 7.61 -86.18 -28.41
CA TYR A 7 8.67 -85.46 -27.69
C TYR A 7 9.38 -84.41 -28.55
N VAL A 8 9.45 -84.62 -29.87
CA VAL A 8 9.99 -83.65 -30.83
C VAL A 8 9.13 -82.37 -30.88
N LEU A 9 7.81 -82.53 -30.83
CA LEU A 9 6.85 -81.41 -30.87
C LEU A 9 6.91 -80.60 -29.57
N ILE A 10 7.04 -81.29 -28.43
CA ILE A 10 7.22 -80.65 -27.12
C ILE A 10 8.55 -79.88 -27.08
N GLY A 11 9.65 -80.49 -27.52
CA GLY A 11 10.96 -79.82 -27.57
C GLY A 11 10.99 -78.60 -28.48
N ALA A 12 10.38 -78.69 -29.67
CA ALA A 12 10.25 -77.56 -30.58
C ALA A 12 9.42 -76.42 -29.99
N PHE A 13 8.32 -76.73 -29.29
CA PHE A 13 7.51 -75.74 -28.60
C PHE A 13 8.29 -75.04 -27.47
N THR A 14 9.01 -75.79 -26.64
CA THR A 14 9.82 -75.21 -25.56
C THR A 14 10.91 -74.27 -26.10
N ILE A 15 11.61 -74.67 -27.18
CA ILE A 15 12.61 -73.82 -27.83
C ILE A 15 11.94 -72.56 -28.42
N GLY A 16 10.77 -72.71 -29.05
CA GLY A 16 10.00 -71.58 -29.57
C GLY A 16 9.61 -70.57 -28.48
N VAL A 17 9.15 -71.04 -27.31
CA VAL A 17 8.83 -70.19 -26.16
C VAL A 17 10.06 -69.48 -25.62
N VAL A 18 11.20 -70.18 -25.52
CA VAL A 18 12.47 -69.56 -25.07
C VAL A 18 12.92 -68.47 -26.05
N LEU A 19 12.89 -68.74 -27.36
CA LEU A 19 13.22 -67.75 -28.38
C LEU A 19 12.25 -66.55 -28.37
N ALA A 20 10.95 -66.81 -28.18
CA ALA A 20 9.96 -65.74 -28.04
C ALA A 20 10.20 -64.90 -26.79
N ALA A 21 10.59 -65.52 -25.66
CA ALA A 21 10.94 -64.82 -24.44
C ALA A 21 12.18 -63.94 -24.63
N PHE A 22 13.24 -64.46 -25.28
CA PHE A 22 14.42 -63.65 -25.62
C PHE A 22 14.08 -62.51 -26.58
N GLY A 23 13.27 -62.77 -27.61
CA GLY A 23 12.78 -61.75 -28.54
C GLY A 23 11.97 -60.68 -27.83
N PHE A 24 11.12 -61.06 -26.88
CA PHE A 24 10.32 -60.13 -26.07
C PHE A 24 11.19 -59.26 -25.16
N VAL A 25 12.18 -59.85 -24.47
CA VAL A 25 13.13 -59.09 -23.62
C VAL A 25 13.96 -58.13 -24.47
N PHE A 26 14.45 -58.56 -25.63
CA PHE A 26 15.21 -57.71 -26.54
C PHE A 26 14.36 -56.57 -27.11
N TRP A 27 13.11 -56.86 -27.47
CA TRP A 27 12.15 -55.86 -27.91
C TRP A 27 11.84 -54.82 -26.81
N LEU A 28 11.74 -55.26 -25.56
CA LEU A 28 11.49 -54.40 -24.40
C LEU A 28 12.68 -53.47 -24.09
N GLN A 29 13.91 -53.89 -24.36
CA GLN A 29 15.09 -53.00 -24.33
C GLN A 29 15.13 -52.03 -25.51
N GLY A 30 14.54 -52.37 -26.66
CA GLY A 30 14.55 -51.57 -27.89
C GLY A 30 13.65 -50.33 -27.90
N GLY A 31 12.92 -50.03 -26.81
CA GLY A 31 11.99 -48.90 -26.70
C GLY A 31 12.63 -47.51 -26.70
N SER A 32 13.97 -47.41 -26.61
CA SER A 32 14.72 -46.15 -26.68
C SER A 32 15.65 -46.15 -27.90
N ARG A 33 15.06 -46.30 -29.10
CA ARG A 33 15.76 -45.96 -30.35
C ARG A 33 16.26 -44.52 -30.22
N GLY A 34 17.57 -44.34 -30.42
CA GLY A 34 18.30 -43.10 -30.16
C GLY A 34 17.78 -41.92 -30.97
N GLN A 35 16.71 -41.30 -30.47
CA GLN A 35 16.43 -39.91 -30.72
C GLN A 35 17.63 -39.17 -30.16
N ALA A 36 18.36 -38.45 -31.01
CA ALA A 36 19.48 -37.63 -30.55
C ALA A 36 18.95 -36.81 -29.38
N SER A 37 19.45 -37.00 -28.16
CA SER A 37 19.01 -36.26 -26.99
C SER A 37 20.12 -35.31 -26.60
N GLN A 38 19.77 -34.07 -26.27
CA GLN A 38 20.76 -33.13 -25.76
C GLN A 38 20.84 -33.29 -24.24
N ALA A 39 22.00 -33.68 -23.74
CA ALA A 39 22.28 -33.68 -22.30
C ALA A 39 22.63 -32.26 -21.85
N LEU A 40 22.00 -31.81 -20.76
CA LEU A 40 22.32 -30.54 -20.12
C LEU A 40 22.39 -30.70 -18.60
N ARG A 41 23.11 -29.79 -17.97
CA ARG A 41 23.34 -29.76 -16.52
C ARG A 41 22.48 -28.66 -15.90
N ILE A 42 21.78 -28.98 -14.82
CA ILE A 42 21.05 -27.99 -14.01
C ILE A 42 21.64 -27.97 -12.61
N VAL A 43 22.00 -26.78 -12.15
CA VAL A 43 22.58 -26.58 -10.82
C VAL A 43 21.57 -25.87 -9.93
N PHE A 44 21.19 -26.52 -8.84
CA PHE A 44 20.29 -26.00 -7.81
C PHE A 44 21.10 -25.53 -6.60
N SER A 45 20.77 -24.35 -6.08
CA SER A 45 21.39 -23.74 -4.89
C SER A 45 20.62 -23.99 -3.57
N GLY A 46 19.68 -24.93 -3.57
CA GLY A 46 18.81 -25.22 -2.43
C GLY A 46 18.30 -26.67 -2.41
N SER A 47 17.34 -26.93 -1.52
CA SER A 47 16.74 -28.26 -1.36
C SER A 47 15.99 -28.67 -2.62
N VAL A 48 16.32 -29.85 -3.16
CA VAL A 48 15.63 -30.46 -4.31
C VAL A 48 14.73 -31.63 -3.89
N GLY A 49 14.01 -31.46 -2.77
CA GLY A 49 13.13 -32.50 -2.23
C GLY A 49 12.22 -33.09 -3.30
N GLY A 50 12.18 -34.41 -3.40
CA GLY A 50 11.36 -35.14 -4.38
C GLY A 50 11.93 -35.23 -5.80
N LEU A 51 13.11 -34.64 -6.07
CA LEU A 51 13.80 -34.80 -7.35
C LEU A 51 14.60 -36.10 -7.36
N ALA A 52 14.41 -36.93 -8.38
CA ALA A 52 15.09 -38.21 -8.54
C ALA A 52 15.39 -38.51 -10.01
N LYS A 53 16.14 -39.59 -10.25
CA LYS A 53 16.30 -40.16 -11.59
C LYS A 53 14.92 -40.52 -12.17
N GLY A 54 14.66 -40.10 -13.39
CA GLY A 54 13.36 -40.23 -14.07
C GLY A 54 12.38 -39.09 -13.78
N SER A 55 12.73 -38.10 -12.96
CA SER A 55 11.90 -36.90 -12.78
C SER A 55 11.67 -36.21 -14.13
N THR A 56 10.41 -35.86 -14.40
CA THR A 56 10.01 -35.20 -15.64
C THR A 56 10.67 -33.83 -15.77
N VAL A 57 11.12 -33.52 -16.99
CA VAL A 57 11.53 -32.17 -17.38
C VAL A 57 10.47 -31.62 -18.32
N SER A 58 9.91 -30.47 -17.97
CA SER A 58 8.97 -29.74 -18.80
C SER A 58 9.57 -28.40 -19.26
N PHE A 59 9.15 -27.91 -20.42
CA PHE A 59 9.44 -26.57 -20.92
C PHE A 59 8.11 -25.84 -21.13
N ASN A 60 7.90 -24.74 -20.42
CA ASN A 60 6.63 -24.01 -20.39
C ASN A 60 5.41 -24.94 -20.19
N GLY A 61 5.55 -25.98 -19.35
CA GLY A 61 4.50 -26.94 -19.03
C GLY A 61 4.39 -28.17 -19.95
N ILE A 62 5.14 -28.22 -21.05
CA ILE A 62 5.15 -29.38 -21.98
C ILE A 62 6.30 -30.31 -21.61
N LYS A 63 6.06 -31.62 -21.47
CA LYS A 63 7.15 -32.59 -21.25
C LYS A 63 8.11 -32.58 -22.44
N VAL A 64 9.39 -32.34 -22.16
CA VAL A 64 10.48 -32.30 -23.16
C VAL A 64 11.64 -33.23 -22.82
N GLY A 65 11.59 -33.92 -21.67
CA GLY A 65 12.71 -34.71 -21.20
C GLY A 65 12.55 -35.33 -19.83
N GLU A 66 13.67 -35.82 -19.31
CA GLU A 66 13.76 -36.46 -18.00
C GLU A 66 15.14 -36.30 -17.35
N ALA A 67 15.19 -36.39 -16.02
CA ALA A 67 16.42 -36.38 -15.26
C ALA A 67 17.12 -37.74 -15.34
N LEU A 68 18.35 -37.76 -15.84
CA LEU A 68 19.19 -38.96 -15.95
C LEU A 68 19.90 -39.29 -14.64
N ASP A 69 20.37 -38.27 -13.94
CA ASP A 69 21.13 -38.39 -12.71
C ASP A 69 20.94 -37.17 -11.81
N VAL A 70 20.94 -37.38 -10.50
CA VAL A 70 20.80 -36.32 -9.49
C VAL A 70 21.82 -36.58 -8.39
N ARG A 71 22.75 -35.65 -8.20
CA ARG A 71 23.88 -35.82 -7.27
C ARG A 71 24.31 -34.50 -6.65
N LEU A 72 24.86 -34.57 -5.44
CA LEU A 72 25.50 -33.42 -4.80
C LEU A 72 26.76 -33.04 -5.57
N LEU A 73 27.02 -31.73 -5.70
CA LEU A 73 28.25 -31.26 -6.33
C LEU A 73 29.44 -31.56 -5.38
N PRO A 74 30.46 -32.32 -5.80
CA PRO A 74 31.56 -32.72 -4.91
C PRO A 74 32.34 -31.54 -4.30
N GLN A 75 32.40 -30.41 -5.02
CA GLN A 75 33.11 -29.21 -4.59
C GLN A 75 32.29 -28.32 -3.65
N ASP A 76 30.95 -28.41 -3.68
CA ASP A 76 30.04 -27.65 -2.83
C ASP A 76 28.78 -28.48 -2.56
N PRO A 77 28.77 -29.30 -1.49
CA PRO A 77 27.65 -30.21 -1.18
C PRO A 77 26.32 -29.52 -0.92
N ARG A 78 26.30 -28.19 -0.76
CA ARG A 78 25.06 -27.40 -0.65
C ARG A 78 24.35 -27.24 -1.99
N ARG A 79 25.02 -27.55 -3.10
CA ARG A 79 24.47 -27.49 -4.45
C ARG A 79 24.20 -28.88 -4.97
N VAL A 80 23.06 -29.02 -5.63
CA VAL A 80 22.66 -30.26 -6.30
C VAL A 80 22.76 -30.09 -7.80
N VAL A 81 23.33 -31.08 -8.48
CA VAL A 81 23.43 -31.15 -9.92
C VAL A 81 22.49 -32.22 -10.43
N ALA A 82 21.56 -31.81 -11.28
CA ALA A 82 20.76 -32.72 -12.08
C ALA A 82 21.33 -32.76 -13.51
N VAL A 83 21.64 -33.94 -14.01
CA VAL A 83 21.91 -34.17 -15.43
C VAL A 83 20.59 -34.57 -16.06
N VAL A 84 20.16 -33.84 -17.07
CA VAL A 84 18.87 -34.08 -17.73
C VAL A 84 19.08 -34.27 -19.22
N GLN A 85 18.24 -35.10 -19.82
CA GLN A 85 18.15 -35.23 -21.27
C GLN A 85 16.90 -34.52 -21.77
N VAL A 86 17.05 -33.77 -22.84
CA VAL A 86 15.97 -32.98 -23.45
C VAL A 86 15.95 -33.20 -24.96
N ASP A 87 14.76 -33.16 -25.53
CA ASP A 87 14.54 -33.24 -26.98
C ASP A 87 15.28 -32.11 -27.73
N PRO A 88 16.00 -32.37 -28.84
CA PRO A 88 16.76 -31.36 -29.58
C PRO A 88 15.91 -30.25 -30.19
N SER A 89 14.61 -30.49 -30.37
CA SER A 89 13.65 -29.50 -30.85
C SER A 89 13.30 -28.46 -29.78
N THR A 90 13.72 -28.67 -28.53
CA THR A 90 13.43 -27.75 -27.42
C THR A 90 14.21 -26.44 -27.60
N PRO A 91 13.55 -25.27 -27.62
CA PRO A 91 14.19 -23.98 -27.87
C PRO A 91 14.96 -23.48 -26.63
N LEU A 92 16.07 -24.15 -26.30
CA LEU A 92 16.96 -23.77 -25.20
C LEU A 92 17.85 -22.59 -25.61
N ARG A 93 17.77 -21.50 -24.85
CA ARG A 93 18.49 -20.25 -25.10
C ARG A 93 19.20 -19.77 -23.84
N ALA A 94 20.05 -18.75 -23.98
CA ALA A 94 20.80 -18.18 -22.85
C ALA A 94 19.89 -17.57 -21.75
N ASP A 95 18.67 -17.21 -22.09
CA ASP A 95 17.65 -16.73 -21.15
C ASP A 95 16.85 -17.86 -20.49
N THR A 96 17.07 -19.12 -20.86
CA THR A 96 16.37 -20.25 -20.24
C THR A 96 16.69 -20.32 -18.75
N ARG A 97 15.66 -20.46 -17.93
CA ARG A 97 15.74 -20.64 -16.48
C ARG A 97 15.14 -21.99 -16.10
N ALA A 98 15.69 -22.58 -15.04
CA ALA A 98 15.16 -23.80 -14.47
C ALA A 98 14.53 -23.50 -13.11
N ARG A 99 13.40 -24.13 -12.84
CA ARG A 99 12.72 -24.11 -11.55
C ARG A 99 12.36 -25.53 -11.15
N LEU A 100 12.33 -25.77 -9.85
CA LEU A 100 11.77 -27.00 -9.31
C LEU A 100 10.30 -26.78 -9.00
N ASP A 101 9.42 -27.44 -9.74
CA ASP A 101 7.99 -27.47 -9.44
C ASP A 101 7.70 -28.74 -8.66
N SER A 102 7.03 -28.60 -7.52
CA SER A 102 6.68 -29.75 -6.67
C SER A 102 5.20 -30.08 -6.88
N ALA A 103 4.92 -31.31 -7.30
CA ALA A 103 3.55 -31.79 -7.42
C ALA A 103 3.02 -32.12 -6.02
N MET A 104 2.23 -31.20 -5.44
CA MET A 104 1.76 -31.27 -4.05
C MET A 104 0.99 -32.56 -3.71
N LEU A 105 0.37 -33.21 -4.71
CA LEU A 105 -0.47 -34.39 -4.50
C LEU A 105 0.32 -35.71 -4.50
N THR A 106 1.44 -35.76 -5.22
CA THR A 106 2.20 -37.00 -5.46
C THR A 106 3.58 -36.98 -4.80
N GLY A 107 4.02 -35.83 -4.30
CA GLY A 107 5.32 -35.66 -3.63
C GLY A 107 6.53 -35.80 -4.55
N VAL A 108 6.32 -36.00 -5.85
CA VAL A 108 7.38 -36.01 -6.86
C VAL A 108 7.62 -34.60 -7.36
N SER A 109 8.88 -34.22 -7.47
CA SER A 109 9.27 -32.93 -8.04
C SER A 109 9.67 -33.09 -9.49
N GLN A 110 9.27 -32.11 -10.30
CA GLN A 110 9.59 -32.00 -11.71
C GLN A 110 10.45 -30.77 -11.95
N ILE A 111 11.25 -30.82 -13.00
CA ILE A 111 12.06 -29.69 -13.44
C ILE A 111 11.25 -28.93 -14.49
N SER A 112 11.02 -27.65 -14.23
CA SER A 112 10.30 -26.75 -15.13
C SER A 112 11.29 -25.77 -15.74
N LEU A 113 11.39 -25.80 -17.06
CA LEU A 113 12.21 -24.88 -17.85
C LEU A 113 11.32 -23.78 -18.41
N SER A 114 11.76 -22.54 -18.31
CA SER A 114 11.06 -21.37 -18.88
C SER A 114 12.03 -20.46 -19.62
N GLY A 115 11.53 -19.66 -20.55
CA GLY A 115 12.33 -18.75 -21.40
C GLY A 115 12.26 -19.12 -22.89
N GLY A 116 13.34 -18.88 -23.63
CA GLY A 116 13.41 -19.18 -25.06
C GLY A 116 13.07 -18.00 -25.97
N SER A 117 13.28 -16.76 -25.50
CA SER A 117 13.01 -15.53 -26.27
C SER A 117 13.71 -15.54 -27.63
N ALA A 118 13.01 -15.17 -28.71
CA ALA A 118 13.54 -15.28 -30.08
C ALA A 118 14.88 -14.55 -30.28
N ASP A 119 15.07 -13.43 -29.56
CA ASP A 119 16.24 -12.57 -29.61
C ASP A 119 17.42 -13.04 -28.74
N ALA A 120 17.20 -14.01 -27.84
CA ALA A 120 18.24 -14.51 -26.97
C ALA A 120 19.18 -15.46 -27.74
N PRO A 121 20.51 -15.38 -27.54
CA PRO A 121 21.45 -16.27 -28.21
C PRO A 121 21.22 -17.73 -27.80
N PRO A 122 21.60 -18.71 -28.66
CA PRO A 122 21.48 -20.13 -28.33
C PRO A 122 22.26 -20.47 -27.07
N LEU A 123 21.73 -21.41 -26.27
CA LEU A 123 22.45 -21.89 -25.09
C LEU A 123 23.72 -22.63 -25.55
N LYS A 124 24.89 -22.11 -25.19
CA LYS A 124 26.19 -22.72 -25.51
C LYS A 124 26.78 -23.45 -24.30
N PRO A 125 27.56 -24.52 -24.50
CA PRO A 125 28.37 -25.11 -23.44
C PRO A 125 29.30 -24.06 -22.82
N GLY A 126 29.47 -24.10 -21.50
CA GLY A 126 30.38 -23.21 -20.79
C GLY A 126 31.83 -23.45 -21.20
N SER A 127 32.67 -22.43 -21.05
CA SER A 127 34.11 -22.49 -21.35
C SER A 127 34.79 -23.60 -20.52
N GLY A 128 35.06 -24.75 -21.13
CA GLY A 128 35.73 -25.89 -20.48
C GLY A 128 34.83 -27.06 -20.07
N ASP A 129 33.50 -26.98 -20.26
CA ASP A 129 32.57 -28.09 -20.01
C ASP A 129 31.86 -28.48 -21.31
N GLN A 130 31.73 -29.78 -21.59
CA GLN A 130 31.07 -30.27 -22.82
C GLN A 130 29.54 -30.12 -22.74
N MET A 131 28.98 -29.90 -21.53
CA MET A 131 27.54 -29.80 -21.31
C MET A 131 27.09 -28.36 -21.02
N PRO A 132 26.03 -27.85 -21.69
CA PRO A 132 25.38 -26.61 -21.30
C PRO A 132 24.89 -26.66 -19.86
N THR A 133 25.11 -25.59 -19.10
CA THR A 133 24.71 -25.51 -17.69
C THR A 133 23.69 -24.40 -17.47
N ILE A 134 22.56 -24.74 -16.85
CA ILE A 134 21.51 -23.80 -16.42
C ILE A 134 21.55 -23.73 -14.90
N PHE A 135 21.46 -22.53 -14.35
CA PHE A 135 21.30 -22.33 -12.91
C PHE A 135 19.81 -22.22 -12.60
N ALA A 136 19.37 -22.98 -11.59
CA ALA A 136 17.99 -22.95 -11.16
C ALA A 136 17.73 -21.73 -10.27
N ASP A 137 16.57 -21.11 -10.46
CA ASP A 137 16.12 -20.00 -9.63
C ASP A 137 15.76 -20.51 -8.22
N SER A 138 15.98 -19.65 -7.23
CA SER A 138 15.61 -19.93 -5.84
C SER A 138 14.08 -20.09 -5.71
N SER A 139 13.62 -20.94 -4.79
CA SER A 139 12.20 -21.24 -4.62
C SER A 139 11.37 -20.00 -4.25
N ASP A 140 10.22 -19.79 -4.91
CA ASP A 140 9.31 -18.64 -4.76
C ASP A 140 8.91 -18.31 -3.32
N ILE A 141 8.89 -19.30 -2.43
CA ILE A 141 8.54 -19.14 -1.01
C ILE A 141 9.58 -18.28 -0.28
N GLN A 142 10.86 -18.41 -0.61
CA GLN A 142 11.92 -17.61 0.01
C GLN A 142 11.83 -16.15 -0.43
N ASP A 143 11.51 -15.91 -1.69
CA ASP A 143 11.29 -14.56 -2.23
C ASP A 143 10.05 -13.92 -1.60
N MET A 144 8.97 -14.69 -1.41
CA MET A 144 7.78 -14.20 -0.71
C MET A 144 8.06 -13.89 0.77
N MET A 145 8.85 -14.72 1.45
CA MET A 145 9.29 -14.44 2.84
C MET A 145 10.19 -13.20 2.92
N ALA A 146 11.08 -13.00 1.95
CA ALA A 146 11.92 -11.82 1.87
C ALA A 146 11.07 -10.56 1.64
N ALA A 147 10.09 -10.63 0.72
CA ALA A 147 9.13 -9.55 0.50
C ALA A 147 8.31 -9.23 1.76
N ALA A 148 7.83 -10.26 2.47
CA ALA A 148 7.09 -10.08 3.72
C ALA A 148 7.93 -9.39 4.81
N LYS A 149 9.19 -9.82 5.00
CA LYS A 149 10.12 -9.17 5.93
C LYS A 149 10.37 -7.70 5.57
N GLN A 150 10.52 -7.40 4.28
CA GLN A 150 10.74 -6.04 3.81
C GLN A 150 9.51 -5.14 4.01
N ILE A 151 8.30 -5.68 3.83
CA ILE A 151 7.05 -4.98 4.12
C ILE A 151 6.93 -4.69 5.62
N ALA A 152 7.24 -5.67 6.47
CA ALA A 152 7.21 -5.49 7.93
C ALA A 152 8.17 -4.38 8.39
N GLN A 153 9.40 -4.36 7.86
CA GLN A 153 10.37 -3.31 8.16
C GLN A 153 9.89 -1.91 7.74
N ARG A 154 9.26 -1.80 6.57
CA ARG A 154 8.69 -0.52 6.10
C ARG A 154 7.51 -0.07 6.97
N ALA A 155 6.71 -1.02 7.46
CA ALA A 155 5.62 -0.72 8.40
C ALA A 155 6.17 -0.18 9.73
N ASP A 156 7.20 -0.83 10.28
CA ASP A 156 7.90 -0.34 11.49
C ASP A 156 8.48 1.06 11.30
N ASP A 157 9.12 1.34 10.17
CA ASP A 157 9.66 2.68 9.86
C ASP A 157 8.56 3.76 9.81
N VAL A 158 7.40 3.42 9.25
CA VAL A 158 6.25 4.33 9.18
C VAL A 158 5.67 4.57 10.58
N LEU A 159 5.54 3.52 11.39
CA LEU A 159 5.06 3.63 12.78
C LEU A 159 6.02 4.49 13.62
N GLN A 160 7.33 4.30 13.50
CA GLN A 160 8.31 5.14 14.20
C GLN A 160 8.28 6.61 13.76
N ARG A 161 8.01 6.88 12.47
CA ARG A 161 7.83 8.25 11.97
C ARG A 161 6.56 8.88 12.52
N LEU A 162 5.47 8.11 12.61
CA LEU A 162 4.22 8.56 13.24
C LEU A 162 4.44 8.86 14.74
N ASP A 163 5.12 7.98 15.47
CA ASP A 163 5.46 8.21 16.88
C ASP A 163 6.30 9.49 17.06
N LYS A 164 7.28 9.74 16.18
CA LYS A 164 8.07 10.98 16.20
C LYS A 164 7.26 12.23 15.89
N VAL A 165 6.29 12.14 14.97
CA VAL A 165 5.39 13.27 14.66
C VAL A 165 4.45 13.53 15.83
N VAL A 166 3.91 12.50 16.47
CA VAL A 166 3.04 12.63 17.64
C VAL A 166 3.82 13.17 18.83
N ALA A 167 4.95 12.57 19.19
CA ALA A 167 5.81 13.03 20.29
C ALA A 167 6.41 14.42 20.02
N GLY A 168 6.76 14.73 18.77
CA GLY A 168 7.29 16.04 18.37
C GLY A 168 6.25 17.16 18.35
N ASN A 169 4.97 16.81 18.18
CA ASN A 169 3.87 17.77 18.14
C ASN A 169 2.99 17.76 19.39
N GLU A 170 3.22 16.87 20.37
CA GLU A 170 2.52 16.87 21.67
C GLU A 170 2.50 18.27 22.28
N GLY A 171 3.64 18.97 22.33
CA GLY A 171 3.69 20.34 22.85
C GLY A 171 2.87 21.37 22.06
N ALA A 172 2.75 21.22 20.74
CA ALA A 172 1.95 22.11 19.89
C ALA A 172 0.45 21.79 19.96
N ILE A 173 0.10 20.50 19.99
CA ILE A 173 -1.27 19.99 20.13
C ILE A 173 -1.81 20.35 21.52
N THR A 174 -1.04 20.11 22.59
CA THR A 174 -1.40 20.47 23.96
C THR A 174 -1.52 21.98 24.15
N ARG A 175 -0.63 22.80 23.56
CA ARG A 175 -0.79 24.26 23.57
C ARG A 175 -2.02 24.72 22.81
N THR A 176 -2.34 24.08 21.68
CA THR A 176 -3.53 24.41 20.91
C THR A 176 -4.79 24.05 21.69
N LEU A 177 -4.83 22.86 22.31
CA LEU A 177 -5.94 22.48 23.20
C LEU A 177 -6.07 23.43 24.39
N ALA A 178 -4.96 23.78 25.05
CA ALA A 178 -4.96 24.72 26.17
C ALA A 178 -5.44 26.12 25.76
N ASN A 179 -5.05 26.60 24.57
CA ASN A 179 -5.50 27.89 24.03
C ASN A 179 -6.98 27.85 23.65
N VAL A 180 -7.47 26.76 23.06
CA VAL A 180 -8.89 26.56 22.75
C VAL A 180 -9.72 26.49 24.03
N GLU A 181 -9.25 25.77 25.05
CA GLU A 181 -9.91 25.68 26.35
C GLU A 181 -9.94 27.05 27.05
N SER A 182 -8.82 27.77 27.06
CA SER A 182 -8.73 29.12 27.60
C SER A 182 -9.66 30.11 26.88
N PHE A 183 -9.72 30.02 25.54
CA PHE A 183 -10.62 30.83 24.73
C PHE A 183 -12.09 30.48 25.00
N SER A 184 -12.45 29.20 25.03
CA SER A 184 -13.81 28.73 25.36
C SER A 184 -14.23 29.14 26.76
N LYS A 185 -13.32 29.08 27.74
CA LYS A 185 -13.57 29.55 29.10
C LYS A 185 -13.80 31.06 29.14
N THR A 186 -12.96 31.83 28.45
CA THR A 186 -13.12 33.28 28.30
C THR A 186 -14.45 33.63 27.62
N LEU A 187 -14.87 32.86 26.62
CA LEU A 187 -16.13 33.05 25.91
C LEU A 187 -17.35 32.69 26.78
N ALA A 188 -17.26 31.61 27.57
CA ALA A 188 -18.30 31.20 28.51
C ALA A 188 -18.45 32.20 29.67
N GLU A 189 -17.34 32.74 30.18
CA GLU A 189 -17.31 33.80 31.19
C GLU A 189 -17.78 35.16 30.63
N ALA A 190 -17.56 35.40 29.33
CA ALA A 190 -18.09 36.57 28.64
C ALA A 190 -19.62 36.46 28.39
N GLY A 191 -20.19 35.25 28.33
CA GLY A 191 -21.60 34.99 28.02
C GLY A 191 -22.62 35.83 28.81
N PRO A 192 -22.52 35.96 30.15
CA PRO A 192 -23.40 36.83 30.94
C PRO A 192 -23.09 38.34 30.79
N SER A 193 -21.92 38.69 30.23
CA SER A 193 -21.37 40.04 30.15
C SER A 193 -21.44 40.66 28.75
N ILE A 194 -21.90 39.95 27.72
CA ILE A 194 -21.98 40.47 26.34
C ILE A 194 -22.88 41.72 26.27
N SER A 195 -23.94 41.79 27.09
CA SER A 195 -24.81 42.97 27.21
C SER A 195 -24.16 44.15 27.94
N GLY A 196 -23.11 43.92 28.73
CA GLY A 196 -22.32 44.94 29.44
C GLY A 196 -21.04 45.36 28.71
N LEU A 197 -20.45 44.48 27.90
CA LEU A 197 -19.22 44.72 27.16
C LEU A 197 -19.39 45.81 26.11
N VAL A 198 -20.52 45.87 25.39
CA VAL A 198 -20.78 46.94 24.40
C VAL A 198 -20.74 48.35 25.02
N LYS A 199 -20.93 48.48 26.34
CA LYS A 199 -20.87 49.77 27.05
C LYS A 199 -19.56 50.06 27.80
N ALA A 200 -18.61 49.11 27.85
CA ALA A 200 -17.41 49.26 28.68
C ALA A 200 -16.13 48.61 28.07
N VAL A 201 -16.00 48.49 26.74
CA VAL A 201 -14.75 47.96 26.17
C VAL A 201 -13.66 49.03 26.14
N ASP A 202 -12.68 48.81 27.00
CA ASP A 202 -11.34 49.40 26.94
C ASP A 202 -10.66 49.03 25.61
N GLY A 203 -10.27 50.03 24.81
CA GLY A 203 -9.81 49.84 23.43
C GLY A 203 -8.64 48.86 23.28
N GLN A 204 -7.84 48.68 24.34
CA GLN A 204 -6.73 47.72 24.36
C GLN A 204 -7.17 46.23 24.35
N ARG A 205 -8.34 45.89 24.92
CA ARG A 205 -8.82 44.50 24.89
C ARG A 205 -9.34 44.13 23.50
N LEU A 206 -10.01 45.07 22.84
CA LEU A 206 -10.44 44.91 21.45
C LEU A 206 -9.24 44.75 20.51
N ASN A 207 -8.20 45.58 20.69
CA ASN A 207 -6.99 45.50 19.87
C ASN A 207 -6.28 44.14 20.01
N ARG A 208 -6.18 43.59 21.22
CA ARG A 208 -5.60 42.25 21.45
C ARG A 208 -6.40 41.12 20.81
N VAL A 209 -7.74 41.21 20.81
CA VAL A 209 -8.59 40.23 20.14
C VAL A 209 -8.40 40.30 18.63
N ILE A 210 -8.30 41.50 18.07
CA ILE A 210 -8.02 41.72 16.64
C ILE A 210 -6.63 41.20 16.26
N GLU A 211 -5.61 41.51 17.06
CA GLU A 211 -4.21 41.09 16.83
C GLU A 211 -4.03 39.57 16.96
N ASN A 212 -4.68 38.95 17.95
CA ASN A 212 -4.70 37.49 18.08
C ASN A 212 -5.47 36.83 16.93
N ALA A 213 -6.57 37.43 16.47
CA ALA A 213 -7.32 36.93 15.32
C ALA A 213 -6.49 37.03 14.03
N ASP A 214 -5.73 38.11 13.84
CA ASP A 214 -4.84 38.29 12.70
C ASP A 214 -3.65 37.32 12.72
N THR A 215 -3.05 37.11 13.90
CA THR A 215 -1.97 36.14 14.10
C THR A 215 -2.45 34.72 13.82
N PHE A 216 -3.62 34.34 14.35
CA PHE A 216 -4.23 33.04 14.10
C PHE A 216 -4.60 32.87 12.62
N SER A 217 -5.19 33.90 12.01
CA SER A 217 -5.54 33.96 10.59
C SER A 217 -4.31 33.71 9.70
N THR A 218 -3.21 34.37 10.01
CA THR A 218 -1.94 34.25 9.27
C THR A 218 -1.31 32.87 9.47
N ALA A 219 -1.31 32.34 10.69
CA ALA A 219 -0.80 31.00 10.98
C ALA A 219 -1.61 29.93 10.24
N LEU A 220 -2.94 30.08 10.19
CA LEU A 220 -3.83 29.17 9.48
C LEU A 220 -3.68 29.28 7.97
N ALA A 221 -3.57 30.49 7.41
CA ALA A 221 -3.29 30.70 5.98
C ALA A 221 -1.96 30.07 5.55
N LYS A 222 -0.96 30.09 6.43
CA LYS A 222 0.35 29.46 6.19
C LYS A 222 0.30 27.93 6.31
N ALA A 223 -0.54 27.39 7.19
CA ALA A 223 -0.73 25.94 7.36
C ALA A 223 -1.71 25.32 6.34
N GLY A 224 -2.54 26.14 5.68
CA GLY A 224 -3.53 25.69 4.69
C GLY A 224 -2.97 24.76 3.61
N PRO A 225 -1.87 25.13 2.92
CA PRO A 225 -1.24 24.29 1.91
C PRO A 225 -0.75 22.94 2.46
N ASP A 226 -0.18 22.92 3.67
CA ASP A 226 0.31 21.70 4.30
C ASP A 226 -0.83 20.78 4.74
N ILE A 227 -1.95 21.35 5.22
CA ILE A 227 -3.17 20.61 5.54
C ILE A 227 -3.78 20.01 4.28
N GLU A 228 -3.83 20.76 3.18
CA GLU A 228 -4.36 20.31 1.91
C GLU A 228 -3.49 19.18 1.30
N ALA A 229 -2.16 19.33 1.36
CA ALA A 229 -1.22 18.29 0.94
C ALA A 229 -1.34 17.02 1.80
N GLY A 230 -1.38 17.16 3.13
CA GLY A 230 -1.56 16.01 4.03
C GLY A 230 -2.90 15.29 3.81
N LEU A 231 -3.97 16.04 3.52
CA LEU A 231 -5.27 15.47 3.21
C LEU A 231 -5.28 14.75 1.85
N HIS A 232 -4.59 15.30 0.85
CA HIS A 232 -4.38 14.65 -0.43
C HIS A 232 -3.63 13.32 -0.27
N ASP A 233 -2.52 13.33 0.48
CA ASP A 233 -1.71 12.13 0.73
C ASP A 233 -2.50 11.06 1.51
N ALA A 234 -3.29 11.49 2.50
CA ALA A 234 -4.18 10.61 3.24
C ALA A 234 -5.24 9.94 2.34
N ARG A 235 -5.83 10.70 1.40
CA ARG A 235 -6.78 10.16 0.40
C ARG A 235 -6.10 9.18 -0.54
N GLN A 236 -4.89 9.50 -1.01
CA GLN A 236 -4.13 8.63 -1.90
C GLN A 236 -3.73 7.32 -1.20
N LEU A 237 -3.34 7.40 0.07
CA LEU A 237 -3.04 6.22 0.88
C LEU A 237 -4.29 5.35 1.10
N ALA A 238 -5.42 5.96 1.45
CA ALA A 238 -6.69 5.25 1.61
C ALA A 238 -7.11 4.54 0.31
N ALA A 239 -6.93 5.17 -0.85
CA ALA A 239 -7.20 4.57 -2.15
C ALA A 239 -6.29 3.37 -2.44
N LYS A 240 -4.98 3.49 -2.18
CA LYS A 240 -4.02 2.39 -2.35
C LYS A 240 -4.31 1.22 -1.41
N LEU A 241 -4.71 1.51 -0.17
CA LEU A 241 -5.05 0.50 0.83
C LEU A 241 -6.33 -0.25 0.43
N SER A 242 -7.36 0.47 -0.05
CA SER A 242 -8.59 -0.14 -0.60
C SER A 242 -8.28 -1.04 -1.79
N ALA A 243 -7.50 -0.57 -2.76
CA ALA A 243 -7.14 -1.35 -3.94
C ALA A 243 -6.31 -2.60 -3.59
N SER A 244 -5.48 -2.52 -2.55
CA SER A 244 -4.73 -3.66 -2.03
C SER A 244 -5.64 -4.69 -1.37
N ALA A 245 -6.62 -4.23 -0.58
CA ALA A 245 -7.63 -5.10 0.01
C ALA A 245 -8.46 -5.84 -1.06
N ASP A 246 -8.87 -5.14 -2.13
CA ASP A 246 -9.64 -5.74 -3.23
C ASP A 246 -8.84 -6.82 -3.97
N ARG A 247 -7.53 -6.60 -4.18
CA ARG A 247 -6.64 -7.62 -4.78
C ARG A 247 -6.50 -8.84 -3.88
N ILE A 248 -6.34 -8.64 -2.58
CA ILE A 248 -6.25 -9.74 -1.61
C ILE A 248 -7.56 -10.55 -1.59
N ASP A 249 -8.72 -9.87 -1.61
CA ASP A 249 -10.03 -10.53 -1.70
C ASP A 249 -10.18 -11.35 -3.00
N GLY A 250 -9.72 -10.81 -4.14
CA GLY A 250 -9.69 -11.53 -5.41
C GLY A 250 -8.81 -12.79 -5.39
N VAL A 251 -7.63 -12.70 -4.78
CA VAL A 251 -6.73 -13.86 -4.59
C VAL A 251 -7.36 -14.89 -3.66
N LEU A 252 -7.98 -14.46 -2.55
CA LEU A 252 -8.67 -15.35 -1.60
C LEU A 252 -9.83 -16.09 -2.28
N LYS A 253 -10.69 -15.39 -3.02
CA LYS A 253 -11.77 -16.02 -3.80
C LYS A 253 -11.26 -16.99 -4.86
N GLY A 254 -10.18 -16.64 -5.56
CA GLY A 254 -9.54 -17.52 -6.55
C GLY A 254 -8.97 -18.78 -5.91
N ALA A 255 -8.34 -18.63 -4.75
CA ALA A 255 -7.82 -19.75 -3.96
C ALA A 255 -8.93 -20.62 -3.37
N GLU A 256 -10.03 -20.03 -2.90
CA GLU A 256 -11.20 -20.77 -2.39
C GLU A 256 -11.89 -21.58 -3.50
N GLY A 257 -12.01 -21.01 -4.71
CA GLY A 257 -12.51 -21.72 -5.89
C GLY A 257 -11.60 -22.85 -6.37
N PHE A 258 -10.28 -22.71 -6.21
CA PHE A 258 -9.30 -23.76 -6.53
C PHE A 258 -9.27 -24.86 -5.47
N LEU A 259 -9.31 -24.49 -4.19
CA LEU A 259 -9.14 -25.39 -3.04
C LEU A 259 -10.43 -26.05 -2.55
N GLY A 260 -11.61 -25.55 -2.93
CA GLY A 260 -12.90 -26.22 -2.70
C GLY A 260 -12.98 -27.63 -3.31
N SER A 261 -12.01 -28.01 -4.16
CA SER A 261 -11.86 -29.34 -4.75
C SER A 261 -10.78 -30.22 -4.09
N ALA A 262 -9.96 -29.70 -3.17
CA ALA A 262 -8.85 -30.43 -2.55
C ALA A 262 -8.60 -29.96 -1.10
N SER A 263 -9.38 -30.47 -0.15
CA SER A 263 -9.30 -30.08 1.27
C SER A 263 -8.32 -30.96 2.06
N GLY A 264 -7.10 -30.45 2.27
CA GLY A 264 -6.16 -30.95 3.28
C GLY A 264 -6.15 -30.09 4.54
N GLN A 265 -6.16 -30.71 5.73
CA GLN A 265 -6.23 -30.05 7.05
C GLN A 265 -5.09 -29.05 7.36
N GLN A 266 -3.98 -29.08 6.62
CA GLN A 266 -2.85 -28.14 6.80
C GLN A 266 -3.03 -26.78 6.10
N GLY A 267 -3.85 -26.67 5.05
CA GLY A 267 -4.09 -25.41 4.34
C GLY A 267 -5.04 -24.46 5.08
N ALA A 268 -5.90 -25.00 5.95
CA ALA A 268 -6.90 -24.23 6.68
C ALA A 268 -6.30 -23.20 7.66
N GLY A 269 -5.14 -23.51 8.26
CA GLY A 269 -4.46 -22.63 9.20
C GLY A 269 -3.89 -21.37 8.54
N THR A 270 -3.13 -21.55 7.46
CA THR A 270 -2.51 -20.46 6.70
C THR A 270 -3.56 -19.57 6.02
N PHE A 271 -4.67 -20.16 5.56
CA PHE A 271 -5.77 -19.40 4.97
C PHE A 271 -6.49 -18.52 6.00
N SER A 272 -6.68 -19.03 7.22
CA SER A 272 -7.25 -18.24 8.32
C SER A 272 -6.38 -17.02 8.67
N GLU A 273 -5.05 -17.17 8.65
CA GLU A 273 -4.13 -16.06 8.90
C GLU A 273 -4.15 -15.01 7.79
N ILE A 274 -4.17 -15.43 6.52
CA ILE A 274 -4.28 -14.51 5.38
C ILE A 274 -5.64 -13.79 5.39
N GLN A 275 -6.72 -14.50 5.71
CA GLN A 275 -8.05 -13.91 5.86
C GLN A 275 -8.08 -12.88 6.98
N LYS A 276 -7.50 -13.17 8.14
CA LYS A 276 -7.39 -12.20 9.25
C LYS A 276 -6.56 -10.98 8.85
N ALA A 277 -5.45 -11.17 8.15
CA ALA A 277 -4.64 -10.06 7.63
C ALA A 277 -5.43 -9.20 6.63
N ALA A 278 -6.17 -9.82 5.70
CA ALA A 278 -7.03 -9.13 4.76
C ALA A 278 -8.12 -8.29 5.45
N VAL A 279 -8.76 -8.87 6.47
CA VAL A 279 -9.76 -8.16 7.29
C VAL A 279 -9.11 -6.97 8.00
N SER A 280 -7.93 -7.14 8.61
CA SER A 280 -7.24 -6.05 9.30
C SER A 280 -6.84 -4.89 8.37
N VAL A 281 -6.40 -5.20 7.14
CA VAL A 281 -6.07 -4.22 6.10
C VAL A 281 -7.32 -3.44 5.67
N ARG A 282 -8.45 -4.15 5.53
CA ARG A 282 -9.74 -3.54 5.21
C ARG A 282 -10.23 -2.62 6.33
N GLU A 283 -10.14 -3.06 7.59
CA GLU A 283 -10.51 -2.25 8.75
C GLU A 283 -9.65 -1.00 8.88
N ALA A 284 -8.33 -1.12 8.67
CA ALA A 284 -7.44 0.03 8.61
C ALA A 284 -7.83 1.01 7.50
N GLY A 285 -8.20 0.51 6.31
CA GLY A 285 -8.70 1.33 5.21
C GLY A 285 -9.99 2.08 5.51
N ILE A 286 -10.92 1.45 6.24
CA ILE A 286 -12.17 2.09 6.70
C ILE A 286 -11.86 3.16 7.76
N ALA A 287 -11.01 2.85 8.73
CA ALA A 287 -10.60 3.80 9.77
C ALA A 287 -9.92 5.04 9.16
N PHE A 288 -9.03 4.85 8.18
CA PHE A 288 -8.35 5.94 7.49
C PHE A 288 -9.31 6.80 6.66
N ARG A 289 -10.27 6.16 5.98
CA ARG A 289 -11.33 6.86 5.23
C ARG A 289 -12.17 7.73 6.16
N ASN A 290 -12.60 7.17 7.29
CA ASN A 290 -13.37 7.90 8.30
C ASN A 290 -12.59 9.09 8.88
N LEU A 291 -11.29 8.92 9.12
CA LEU A 291 -10.43 10.02 9.56
C LEU A 291 -10.36 11.12 8.48
N SER A 292 -10.13 10.75 7.22
CA SER A 292 -10.04 11.69 6.10
C SER A 292 -11.35 12.45 5.89
N GLU A 293 -12.51 11.78 5.97
CA GLU A 293 -13.83 12.44 5.91
C GLU A 293 -14.05 13.41 7.08
N ASN A 294 -13.61 13.06 8.29
CA ASN A 294 -13.72 13.94 9.45
C ASN A 294 -12.78 15.15 9.35
N LEU A 295 -11.56 14.95 8.83
CA LEU A 295 -10.61 16.03 8.58
C LEU A 295 -11.11 16.98 7.49
N ASP A 296 -11.70 16.46 6.41
CA ASP A 296 -12.30 17.27 5.34
C ASP A 296 -13.48 18.12 5.87
N LYS A 297 -14.40 17.51 6.63
CA LYS A 297 -15.51 18.23 7.28
C LYS A 297 -15.01 19.31 8.24
N ARG A 298 -13.99 19.02 9.05
CA ARG A 298 -13.40 20.01 9.97
C ARG A 298 -12.72 21.14 9.20
N THR A 299 -12.00 20.84 8.12
CA THR A 299 -11.32 21.83 7.28
C THR A 299 -12.31 22.74 6.58
N ALA A 300 -13.41 22.18 6.04
CA ALA A 300 -14.50 22.95 5.45
C ALA A 300 -15.16 23.89 6.47
N ASN A 301 -15.40 23.42 7.70
CA ASN A 301 -15.94 24.25 8.79
C ASN A 301 -15.00 25.37 9.21
N ILE A 302 -13.69 25.09 9.26
CA ILE A 302 -12.65 26.09 9.58
C ILE A 302 -12.58 27.15 8.49
N SER A 303 -12.55 26.75 7.21
CA SER A 303 -12.56 27.66 6.06
C SER A 303 -13.81 28.56 6.04
N THR A 304 -14.98 27.99 6.33
CA THR A 304 -16.23 28.74 6.41
C THR A 304 -16.23 29.74 7.58
N SER A 305 -15.74 29.32 8.74
CA SER A 305 -15.60 30.18 9.93
C SER A 305 -14.60 31.32 9.69
N PHE A 306 -13.50 31.01 9.03
CA PHE A 306 -12.48 31.97 8.63
C PHE A 306 -13.04 33.03 7.67
N ASN A 307 -13.72 32.61 6.60
CA ASN A 307 -14.32 33.54 5.64
C ASN A 307 -15.38 34.46 6.30
N ARG A 308 -16.10 33.96 7.32
CA ARG A 308 -17.02 34.79 8.11
C ARG A 308 -16.28 35.81 8.97
N LEU A 309 -15.22 35.43 9.68
CA LEU A 309 -14.43 36.36 10.50
C LEU A 309 -13.70 37.42 9.66
N SER A 310 -13.09 37.02 8.54
CA SER A 310 -12.42 37.93 7.62
C SER A 310 -13.41 38.88 6.95
N GLY A 311 -14.61 38.39 6.61
CA GLY A 311 -15.67 39.19 6.01
C GLY A 311 -16.44 40.09 7.00
N SER A 312 -16.50 39.75 8.29
CA SER A 312 -17.13 40.57 9.33
C SER A 312 -16.19 41.66 9.84
N SER A 313 -14.93 41.33 10.11
CA SER A 313 -13.93 42.29 10.60
C SER A 313 -13.75 43.47 9.65
N ARG A 314 -13.69 43.24 8.33
CA ARG A 314 -13.58 44.32 7.35
C ARG A 314 -14.78 45.27 7.36
N ARG A 315 -16.00 44.75 7.50
CA ARG A 315 -17.24 45.56 7.54
C ARG A 315 -17.43 46.30 8.85
N GLU A 316 -17.10 45.68 9.98
CA GLU A 316 -17.20 46.30 11.31
C GLU A 316 -16.14 47.39 11.51
N VAL A 317 -14.93 47.20 10.96
CA VAL A 317 -13.88 48.24 10.99
C VAL A 317 -14.23 49.45 10.11
N GLU A 318 -14.84 49.24 8.94
CA GLU A 318 -15.36 50.35 8.11
C GLU A 318 -16.49 51.11 8.80
N ALA A 319 -17.42 50.39 9.45
CA ALA A 319 -18.51 51.00 10.21
C ALA A 319 -17.97 51.80 11.41
N LEU A 320 -17.01 51.25 12.16
CA LEU A 320 -16.39 51.90 13.32
C LEU A 320 -15.56 53.13 12.93
N ALA A 321 -14.82 53.07 11.81
CA ALA A 321 -14.07 54.21 11.30
C ALA A 321 -14.99 55.36 10.86
N THR A 322 -16.10 55.02 10.20
CA THR A 322 -17.11 55.99 9.77
C THR A 322 -17.80 56.67 10.95
N ASP A 323 -18.18 55.90 11.98
CA ASP A 323 -18.83 56.44 13.18
C ASP A 323 -17.84 57.20 14.09
N GLY A 324 -16.57 56.78 14.12
CA GLY A 324 -15.48 57.50 14.77
C GLY A 324 -15.27 58.88 14.18
N GLN A 325 -15.26 59.02 12.84
CA GLN A 325 -15.19 60.32 12.19
C GLN A 325 -16.39 61.22 12.50
N ARG A 326 -17.62 60.67 12.54
CA ARG A 326 -18.81 61.44 12.93
C ARG A 326 -18.73 61.92 14.38
N THR A 327 -18.23 61.07 15.27
CA THR A 327 -18.07 61.37 16.69
C THR A 327 -17.03 62.47 16.90
N LEU A 328 -15.89 62.37 16.21
CA LEU A 328 -14.83 63.39 16.24
C LEU A 328 -15.28 64.73 15.66
N ASN A 329 -16.07 64.72 14.57
CA ASN A 329 -16.64 65.95 14.00
C ASN A 329 -17.70 66.59 14.91
N THR A 330 -18.38 65.80 15.72
CA THR A 330 -19.38 66.29 16.69
C THR A 330 -18.69 66.83 17.94
N LEU A 331 -17.66 66.14 18.45
CA LEU A 331 -16.79 66.61 19.52
C LEU A 331 -16.03 67.89 19.14
N SER A 332 -15.49 67.98 17.92
CA SER A 332 -14.81 69.20 17.47
C SER A 332 -15.77 70.38 17.37
N ARG A 333 -17.02 70.15 16.94
CA ARG A 333 -18.06 71.20 16.94
C ARG A 333 -18.47 71.60 18.35
N ALA A 334 -18.65 70.64 19.25
CA ALA A 334 -18.95 70.90 20.65
C ALA A 334 -17.83 71.68 21.36
N ALA A 335 -16.56 71.30 21.12
CA ALA A 335 -15.39 71.99 21.67
C ALA A 335 -15.27 73.42 21.14
N ARG A 336 -15.47 73.64 19.83
CA ARG A 336 -15.47 75.01 19.26
C ARG A 336 -16.66 75.84 19.74
N SER A 337 -17.82 75.23 19.98
CA SER A 337 -18.98 75.90 20.56
C SER A 337 -18.71 76.32 22.00
N LEU A 338 -18.04 75.46 22.77
CA LEU A 338 -17.64 75.73 24.15
C LEU A 338 -16.57 76.83 24.25
N GLU A 339 -15.63 76.85 23.30
CA GLU A 339 -14.61 77.90 23.19
C GLU A 339 -15.22 79.25 22.81
N ARG A 340 -16.25 79.26 21.96
CA ARG A 340 -16.96 80.49 21.56
C ARG A 340 -17.90 81.04 22.61
N ASP A 341 -18.55 80.17 23.37
CA ASP A 341 -19.54 80.58 24.37
C ASP A 341 -19.54 79.62 25.58
N PRO A 342 -18.58 79.79 26.50
CA PRO A 342 -18.47 78.92 27.68
C PRO A 342 -19.66 79.05 28.64
N SER A 343 -20.47 80.11 28.50
CA SER A 343 -21.65 80.33 29.34
C SER A 343 -22.80 79.36 29.05
N GLN A 344 -22.83 78.73 27.86
CA GLN A 344 -23.88 77.77 27.47
C GLN A 344 -23.94 76.50 28.32
N VAL A 345 -22.82 76.08 28.91
CA VAL A 345 -22.76 74.87 29.74
C VAL A 345 -23.38 75.08 31.12
N ILE A 346 -23.34 76.32 31.62
CA ILE A 346 -23.83 76.65 32.97
C ILE A 346 -25.26 77.20 32.91
N PHE A 347 -25.60 77.99 31.90
CA PHE A 347 -26.87 78.70 31.83
C PHE A 347 -27.88 78.11 30.82
N GLY A 348 -27.48 77.07 30.08
CA GLY A 348 -28.28 76.51 28.99
C GLY A 348 -28.26 77.42 27.75
N GLY A 349 -28.25 76.83 26.57
CA GLY A 349 -28.27 77.58 25.31
C GLY A 349 -29.47 78.53 25.26
N LYS A 350 -29.24 79.80 24.93
CA LYS A 350 -30.33 80.77 24.73
C LYS A 350 -31.21 80.24 23.58
N PRO A 351 -32.52 80.02 23.79
CA PRO A 351 -33.39 79.61 22.70
C PRO A 351 -33.32 80.66 21.59
N SER A 352 -33.10 80.22 20.36
CA SER A 352 -33.17 81.09 19.19
C SER A 352 -34.56 81.69 19.14
N LEU A 353 -34.68 82.96 19.50
CA LEU A 353 -35.93 83.70 19.40
C LEU A 353 -36.38 83.64 17.94
N PRO A 354 -37.61 83.19 17.65
CA PRO A 354 -38.13 83.20 16.30
C PRO A 354 -38.10 84.63 15.77
N GLU A 355 -37.41 84.86 14.66
CA GLU A 355 -37.52 86.12 13.93
C GLU A 355 -38.95 86.22 13.38
N TYR A 356 -39.78 87.01 14.05
CA TYR A 356 -41.10 87.38 13.54
C TYR A 356 -40.87 88.35 12.38
N ASN A 357 -40.83 87.82 11.17
CA ASN A 357 -40.77 88.62 9.97
C ASN A 357 -42.17 89.19 9.70
N GLY A 358 -42.46 90.34 10.33
CA GLY A 358 -43.69 91.09 10.11
C GLY A 358 -43.65 91.77 8.74
N GLY A 359 -44.03 91.05 7.69
CA GLY A 359 -44.34 91.59 6.37
C GLY A 359 -45.85 91.83 6.25
N ARG A 360 -46.21 93.10 6.02
CA ARG A 360 -47.57 93.62 5.85
C ARG A 360 -48.32 93.07 4.64
#